data_AF-A0A8H6LXQ1-F1
#
_entry.id   AF-A0A8H6LXQ1-F1
#
_cell.length_a   1.000
_cell.length_b   1.000
_cell.length_c   1.000
_cell.angle_alpha   90.00
_cell.angle_beta   90.00
_cell.angle_gamma   90.00
#
_symmetry.space_group_name_H-M   'P 1'
#
loop_
_entity.id
_entity.type
_entity.pdbx_description
1 polymer ?
#
loop_
_entity_poly.entity_id
_entity_poly.type
_entity_poly.pdbx_seq_one_letter_code
_entity_poly.pdbx_strand_id
1 'polypeptide(L)'
;MHVADVIREFSLQTNPEQHRAFRIISDHITMGGTQLMMYVGGSGGTGKSHVIRAVVTLLGRLGRRSELLIGAPTGIAAVLIGGSTLHSLAMVNPSGRMGNSSKLQEIWRGVRYLVVDEISMV
;
A
#
# COMPACT_ATOMS: atom_id res chain seq x y z
N MET A 1 7.16 -10.98 16.69
CA MET A 1 5.88 -10.81 17.41
C MET A 1 4.80 -10.30 16.45
N HIS A 2 4.94 -9.10 15.87
CA HIS A 2 3.87 -8.43 15.10
C HIS A 2 3.30 -9.15 13.86
N VAL A 3 4.09 -9.92 13.10
CA VAL A 3 3.62 -10.55 11.84
C VAL A 3 2.55 -11.62 12.10
N ALA A 4 2.82 -12.53 13.05
CA ALA A 4 1.88 -13.60 13.40
C ALA A 4 0.56 -13.05 13.97
N ASP A 5 0.64 -11.97 14.76
CA ASP A 5 -0.53 -11.31 15.32
C ASP A 5 -1.42 -10.71 14.23
N VAL A 6 -0.81 -10.03 13.24
CA VAL A 6 -1.54 -9.46 12.09
C VAL A 6 -2.18 -10.56 11.26
N ILE A 7 -1.49 -11.69 11.01
CA ILE A 7 -2.06 -12.83 10.28
C ILE A 7 -3.34 -13.33 10.97
N ARG A 8 -3.29 -13.53 12.29
CA ARG A 8 -4.44 -14.00 13.08
C ARG A 8 -5.58 -13.00 13.09
N GLU A 9 -5.29 -11.73 13.37
CA GLU A 9 -6.28 -10.65 13.43
C GLU A 9 -7.03 -10.48 12.11
N PHE A 10 -6.31 -10.49 10.99
CA PHE A 10 -6.89 -10.37 9.66
C PHE A 10 -7.36 -11.72 9.11
N SER A 11 -7.23 -12.81 9.88
CA SER A 11 -7.63 -14.17 9.47
C SER A 11 -7.05 -14.59 8.12
N LEU A 12 -5.84 -14.14 7.79
CA LEU A 12 -5.24 -14.36 6.48
C LEU A 12 -4.99 -15.85 6.21
N GLN A 13 -4.79 -16.65 7.26
CA GLN A 13 -4.63 -18.10 7.15
C GLN A 13 -5.82 -18.81 6.49
N THR A 14 -6.99 -18.17 6.41
CA THR A 14 -8.18 -18.75 5.77
C THR A 14 -8.17 -18.58 4.25
N ASN A 15 -7.29 -17.72 3.71
CA ASN A 15 -7.13 -17.49 2.28
C ASN A 15 -5.64 -17.58 1.90
N PRO A 16 -5.20 -18.68 1.26
CA PRO A 16 -3.80 -18.92 0.93
C PRO A 16 -3.15 -17.81 0.11
N GLU A 17 -3.88 -17.18 -0.81
CA GLU A 17 -3.35 -16.11 -1.68
C GLU A 17 -3.15 -14.80 -0.92
N GLN A 18 -4.11 -14.43 -0.07
CA GLN A 18 -3.96 -13.26 0.82
C GLN A 18 -2.81 -13.47 1.81
N HIS A 19 -2.73 -14.67 2.41
CA HIS A 19 -1.63 -15.04 3.29
C HIS A 19 -0.29 -14.96 2.58
N ARG A 20 -0.18 -15.54 1.37
CA ARG A 20 1.04 -15.52 0.57
C ARG A 20 1.47 -14.10 0.23
N ALA A 21 0.55 -13.27 -0.26
CA ALA A 21 0.83 -11.88 -0.56
C ALA A 21 1.35 -11.12 0.66
N PHE A 22 0.68 -11.26 1.80
CA PHE A 22 1.11 -10.63 3.05
C PHE A 22 2.47 -11.16 3.55
N ARG A 23 2.75 -12.46 3.44
CA ARG A 23 4.05 -13.04 3.85
C ARG A 23 5.20 -12.48 3.02
N ILE A 24 5.06 -12.41 1.69
CA ILE A 24 6.08 -11.81 0.81
C ILE A 24 6.39 -10.37 1.23
N ILE A 25 5.36 -9.56 1.46
CA ILE A 25 5.52 -8.16 1.85
C ILE A 25 6.13 -8.04 3.26
N SER A 26 5.64 -8.81 4.22
CA SER A 26 6.10 -8.76 5.62
C SER A 26 7.53 -9.28 5.81
N ASP A 27 7.92 -10.33 5.07
CA ASP A 27 9.30 -10.84 5.08
C ASP A 27 10.24 -9.76 4.49
N HIS A 28 9.86 -9.10 3.39
CA HIS A 28 10.64 -7.99 2.85
C HIS A 28 10.70 -6.77 3.80
N ILE A 29 9.62 -6.45 4.53
CA ILE A 29 9.61 -5.38 5.54
C ILE A 29 10.58 -5.65 6.70
N THR A 30 10.69 -6.91 7.11
CA THR A 30 11.43 -7.32 8.32
C THR A 30 12.87 -7.70 8.03
N MET A 31 13.13 -8.36 6.90
CA MET A 31 14.46 -8.86 6.54
C MET A 31 15.18 -7.96 5.52
N GLY A 32 14.45 -7.05 4.86
CA GLY A 32 14.97 -6.28 3.74
C GLY A 32 15.15 -7.13 2.48
N GLY A 33 15.85 -6.60 1.49
CA GLY A 33 16.10 -7.29 0.23
C GLY A 33 16.31 -6.32 -0.94
N THR A 34 16.33 -6.87 -2.14
CA THR A 34 16.24 -6.09 -3.38
C THR A 34 14.86 -5.47 -3.52
N GLN A 35 14.73 -4.44 -4.36
CA GLN A 35 13.46 -3.76 -4.62
C GLN A 35 12.31 -4.76 -4.91
N LEU A 36 11.29 -4.74 -4.04
CA LEU A 36 10.08 -5.54 -4.23
C LEU A 36 9.16 -4.88 -5.26
N MET A 37 9.00 -5.51 -6.41
CA MET A 37 7.99 -5.17 -7.42
C MET A 37 6.95 -6.29 -7.47
N MET A 38 5.74 -6.00 -7.00
CA MET A 38 4.69 -7.01 -6.84
C MET A 38 3.38 -6.53 -7.46
N TYR A 39 2.72 -7.44 -8.19
CA TYR A 39 1.35 -7.28 -8.65
C TYR A 39 0.45 -8.30 -7.95
N VAL A 40 -0.65 -7.82 -7.36
CA VAL A 40 -1.66 -8.67 -6.71
C VAL A 40 -2.94 -8.61 -7.52
N GLY A 41 -3.12 -9.60 -8.38
CA GLY A 41 -4.33 -9.77 -9.20
C GLY A 41 -5.48 -10.43 -8.44
N GLY A 42 -6.65 -10.47 -9.09
CA GLY A 42 -7.83 -11.16 -8.61
C GLY A 42 -9.10 -10.38 -8.95
N SER A 43 -10.22 -11.08 -9.12
CA SER A 43 -11.52 -10.48 -9.38
C SER A 43 -11.94 -9.51 -8.27
N GLY A 44 -12.95 -8.68 -8.55
CA GLY A 44 -13.60 -7.87 -7.51
C GLY A 44 -14.11 -8.77 -6.37
N GLY A 45 -13.97 -8.31 -5.13
CA GLY A 45 -14.43 -9.05 -3.95
C GLY A 45 -13.48 -10.11 -3.39
N THR A 46 -12.30 -10.35 -3.99
CA THR A 46 -11.32 -11.34 -3.47
C THR A 46 -10.52 -10.88 -2.24
N GLY A 47 -10.80 -9.68 -1.73
CA GLY A 47 -10.19 -9.15 -0.51
C GLY A 47 -8.78 -8.57 -0.68
N LYS A 48 -8.41 -8.06 -1.86
CA LYS A 48 -7.12 -7.35 -2.06
C LYS A 48 -6.93 -6.20 -1.06
N SER A 49 -7.94 -5.36 -0.87
CA SER A 49 -7.92 -4.27 0.12
C SER A 49 -7.77 -4.76 1.56
N HIS A 50 -8.12 -6.02 1.84
CA HIS A 50 -7.89 -6.66 3.14
C HIS A 50 -6.40 -6.89 3.41
N VAL A 51 -5.65 -7.35 2.39
CA VAL A 51 -4.19 -7.47 2.45
C VAL A 51 -3.54 -6.09 2.65
N ILE A 52 -4.02 -5.07 1.94
CA ILE A 52 -3.52 -3.69 2.11
C ILE A 52 -3.68 -3.24 3.56
N ARG A 53 -4.86 -3.42 4.17
CA ARG A 53 -5.10 -3.07 5.58
C ARG A 53 -4.21 -3.85 6.55
N ALA A 54 -3.92 -5.12 6.27
CA ALA A 54 -2.97 -5.91 7.07
C ALA A 54 -1.54 -5.33 7.01
N VAL A 55 -1.07 -4.93 5.82
CA VAL A 55 0.25 -4.29 5.63
C VAL A 55 0.31 -2.95 6.37
N VAL A 56 -0.74 -2.12 6.27
CA VAL A 56 -0.86 -0.87 7.02
C VAL A 56 -0.73 -1.11 8.53
N THR A 57 -1.43 -2.13 9.04
CA THR A 57 -1.40 -2.49 10.46
C THR A 57 -0.01 -2.94 10.91
N LEU A 58 0.66 -3.77 10.10
CA LEU A 58 2.02 -4.22 10.38
C LEU A 58 3.00 -3.03 10.48
N LEU A 59 3.01 -2.14 9.48
CA LEU A 59 3.90 -0.96 9.52
C LEU A 59 3.53 0.00 10.65
N GLY A 60 2.24 0.13 10.98
CA GLY A 60 1.79 0.88 12.16
C GLY A 60 2.38 0.32 13.46
N ARG A 61 2.29 -1.00 13.67
CA ARG A 61 2.85 -1.69 14.85
C ARG A 61 4.37 -1.59 14.95
N LEU A 62 5.05 -1.45 13.82
CA LEU A 62 6.49 -1.25 13.75
C LEU A 62 6.92 0.22 13.90
N GLY A 63 5.98 1.16 14.08
CA GLY A 63 6.29 2.60 14.11
C GLY A 63 6.73 3.17 12.75
N ARG A 64 6.50 2.43 11.66
CA ARG A 64 6.97 2.72 10.29
C ARG A 64 5.83 3.11 9.36
N ARG A 65 4.69 3.58 9.89
CA ARG A 65 3.50 3.96 9.09
C ARG A 65 3.81 5.04 8.04
N SER A 66 4.71 5.97 8.34
CA SER A 66 5.15 7.04 7.43
C SER A 66 5.94 6.52 6.23
N GLU A 67 6.43 5.28 6.28
CA GLU A 67 7.15 4.67 5.16
C GLU A 67 6.22 4.14 4.06
N LEU A 68 4.89 4.19 4.26
CA LEU A 68 3.89 3.66 3.32
C LEU A 68 2.98 4.77 2.78
N LEU A 69 2.98 4.91 1.46
CA LEU A 69 1.94 5.62 0.72
C LEU A 69 0.96 4.63 0.09
N ILE A 70 -0.31 5.03 0.03
CA ILE A 70 -1.38 4.27 -0.62
C ILE A 70 -2.04 5.21 -1.62
N GLY A 71 -1.99 4.81 -2.88
CA GLY A 71 -2.54 5.53 -4.03
C GLY A 71 -3.67 4.76 -4.68
N ALA A 72 -4.65 5.48 -5.25
CA ALA A 72 -5.60 4.91 -6.20
C ALA A 72 -5.95 5.95 -7.30
N PRO A 73 -6.46 5.53 -8.46
CA PRO A 73 -6.77 6.46 -9.56
C PRO A 73 -7.95 7.39 -9.25
N THR A 74 -8.94 6.89 -8.50
CA THR A 74 -10.15 7.64 -8.15
C THR A 74 -10.20 8.01 -6.67
N GLY A 75 -10.89 9.11 -6.35
CA GLY A 75 -11.06 9.56 -4.97
C GLY A 75 -11.80 8.55 -4.10
N ILE A 76 -12.84 7.89 -4.64
CA ILE A 76 -13.61 6.88 -3.91
C ILE A 76 -12.73 5.67 -3.55
N ALA A 77 -11.96 5.14 -4.52
CA ALA A 77 -11.05 4.02 -4.27
C ALA A 77 -9.98 4.39 -3.23
N ALA A 78 -9.39 5.58 -3.34
CA ALA A 78 -8.40 6.07 -2.39
C ALA A 78 -8.94 6.13 -0.95
N VAL A 79 -10.17 6.66 -0.76
CA VAL A 79 -10.80 6.76 0.56
C VAL A 79 -11.04 5.38 1.17
N LEU A 80 -11.49 4.40 0.39
CA LEU A 80 -11.79 3.04 0.87
C LEU A 80 -10.58 2.30 1.46
N ILE A 81 -9.37 2.68 1.07
CA ILE A 81 -8.11 2.09 1.55
C ILE A 81 -7.31 3.06 2.44
N GLY A 82 -7.88 4.19 2.83
CA GLY A 82 -7.21 5.20 3.67
C GLY A 82 -6.00 5.85 2.99
N GLY A 83 -6.05 5.98 1.67
CA GLY A 83 -5.00 6.55 0.83
C GLY A 83 -5.36 7.91 0.23
N SER A 84 -4.62 8.28 -0.82
CA SER A 84 -4.84 9.49 -1.62
C SER A 84 -4.93 9.13 -3.10
N THR A 85 -5.42 10.05 -3.94
CA THR A 85 -5.38 9.81 -5.38
C THR A 85 -3.94 9.86 -5.89
N LEU A 86 -3.63 9.10 -6.95
CA LEU A 86 -2.30 9.14 -7.60
C LEU A 86 -1.94 10.56 -8.06
N HIS A 87 -2.92 11.30 -8.58
CA HIS A 87 -2.76 12.71 -8.95
C HIS A 87 -2.31 13.58 -7.76
N SER A 88 -2.92 13.40 -6.58
CA SER A 88 -2.52 14.13 -5.37
C SER A 88 -1.12 13.72 -4.88
N LEU A 89 -0.79 12.43 -4.94
CA LEU A 89 0.54 11.93 -4.54
C LEU A 89 1.65 12.38 -5.49
N ALA A 90 1.35 12.50 -6.79
CA ALA A 90 2.29 12.96 -7.81
C ALA A 90 2.30 14.49 -7.97
N MET A 91 1.42 15.20 -7.25
CA MET A 91 1.21 16.65 -7.40
C MET A 91 0.92 17.05 -8.86
N VAL A 92 0.24 16.21 -9.62
CA VAL A 92 -0.10 16.52 -11.02
C VAL A 92 -1.42 17.27 -11.04
N ASN A 93 -1.38 18.52 -11.47
CA ASN A 93 -2.58 19.32 -11.67
C ASN A 93 -3.32 18.88 -12.94
N PRO A 94 -4.64 19.14 -13.07
CA PRO A 94 -5.42 18.78 -14.27
C PRO A 94 -4.84 19.29 -15.58
N SER A 95 -4.05 20.36 -15.53
CA SER A 95 -3.28 20.90 -16.66
C SER A 95 -2.05 20.08 -17.08
N GLY A 96 -1.78 18.93 -16.45
CA GLY A 96 -0.59 18.10 -16.69
C GLY A 96 0.71 18.67 -16.14
N ARG A 97 0.68 19.87 -15.54
CA ARG A 97 1.85 20.51 -14.93
C ARG A 97 2.15 19.88 -13.58
N MET A 98 3.42 19.52 -13.39
CA MET A 98 3.94 19.09 -12.09
C MET A 98 3.82 20.25 -11.11
N GLY A 99 3.20 19.96 -9.97
CA GLY A 99 2.99 20.90 -8.89
C GLY A 99 4.28 21.20 -8.13
N ASN A 100 4.13 21.81 -6.96
CA ASN A 100 5.28 22.27 -6.18
C ASN A 100 6.22 21.10 -5.80
N SER A 101 7.44 21.13 -6.34
CA SER A 101 8.46 20.09 -6.14
C SER A 101 8.89 19.96 -4.68
N SER A 102 8.89 21.03 -3.89
CA SER A 102 9.25 20.95 -2.46
C SER A 102 8.19 20.20 -1.66
N LYS A 103 6.91 20.40 -1.97
CA LYS A 103 5.80 19.67 -1.35
C LYS A 103 5.79 18.20 -1.76
N LEU A 104 6.14 17.91 -3.03
CA LEU A 104 6.33 16.54 -3.48
C LEU A 104 7.47 15.85 -2.71
N GLN A 105 8.63 16.51 -2.59
CA GLN A 105 9.73 16.00 -1.78
C GLN A 105 9.32 15.75 -0.33
N GLU A 106 8.51 16.62 0.26
CA GLU A 106 7.99 16.46 1.62
C GLU A 106 7.10 15.22 1.76
N ILE A 107 6.15 15.01 0.84
CA ILE A 107 5.25 13.84 0.84
C ILE A 107 6.02 12.54 0.72
N TRP A 108 7.03 12.50 -0.15
CA TRP A 108 7.80 11.30 -0.45
C TRP A 108 8.98 11.09 0.50
N ARG A 109 9.25 12.04 1.40
CA ARG A 109 10.36 11.97 2.35
C ARG A 109 10.19 10.77 3.29
N GLY A 110 11.13 9.83 3.20
CA GLY A 110 11.13 8.63 4.05
C GLY A 110 10.16 7.54 3.62
N VAL A 111 9.44 7.72 2.51
CA VAL A 111 8.58 6.68 1.93
C VAL A 111 9.45 5.56 1.37
N ARG A 112 9.14 4.32 1.75
CA ARG A 112 9.81 3.10 1.25
C ARG A 112 8.88 2.19 0.46
N TYR A 113 7.57 2.31 0.66
CA TYR A 113 6.55 1.49 0.04
C TYR A 113 5.46 2.38 -0.57
N LEU A 114 5.09 2.07 -1.81
CA LEU A 114 3.91 2.59 -2.47
C LEU A 114 2.99 1.42 -2.82
N VAL A 115 1.76 1.47 -2.33
CA VAL A 115 0.68 0.59 -2.80
C VAL A 115 -0.18 1.38 -3.78
N VAL A 116 -0.48 0.79 -4.93
CA VAL A 116 -1.43 1.34 -5.90
C VAL A 116 -2.59 0.38 -6.04
N ASP A 117 -3.77 0.78 -5.56
CA ASP A 117 -5.01 0.02 -5.75
C ASP A 117 -5.71 0.42 -7.05
N GLU A 118 -6.56 -0.45 -7.58
CA GLU A 118 -7.27 -0.25 -8.86
C GLU A 118 -6.33 0.12 -10.02
N ILE A 119 -5.13 -0.47 -10.06
CA ILE A 119 -4.10 -0.21 -11.08
C ILE A 119 -4.59 -0.43 -12.51
N SER A 120 -5.63 -1.23 -12.72
CA SER A 120 -6.26 -1.45 -14.03
C SER A 120 -6.93 -0.22 -14.64
N MET A 121 -7.11 0.87 -13.86
CA MET A 121 -7.65 2.14 -14.36
C MET A 121 -6.56 3.17 -14.70
N VAL A 122 -5.27 2.81 -14.58
CA VAL A 122 -4.12 3.67 -14.90
C VAL A 122 -3.61 3.37 -16.29
#